data_AF-A0A7X9CJR2-F1
#
_entry.id   AF-A0A7X9CJR2-F1
#
_cell.length_a   1.000
_cell.length_b   1.000
_cell.length_c   1.000
_cell.angle_alpha   90.00
_cell.angle_beta   90.00
_cell.angle_gamma   90.00
#
_symmetry.space_group_name_H-M   'P 1'
#
loop_
_entity.id
_entity.type
_entity.pdbx_description
1 polymer ?
#
loop_
_entity_poly.entity_id
_entity_poly.type
_entity_poly.pdbx_seq_one_letter_code
_entity_poly.pdbx_strand_id
1 'polypeptide(L)'
;MSIPAILLILLSAVALLLFMVLRLKISAFISLLVTAIYVGIAAGMPLREVLKAIEEGMAGTLGFVATVVGLGAIFGQILESSGGAQSLAHHLIRSFGIRRAPWAMTLTGFLVAIPVFFDVGFIILVPIVYALSRDSKRSLLYYAIPLLAGL
;
A
#
# COMPACT_ATOMS: atom_id res chain seq x y z
N MET A 1 19.49 28.72 -15.39
CA MET A 1 18.21 28.90 -16.10
C MET A 1 17.38 29.97 -15.40
N SER A 2 16.55 30.70 -16.13
CA SER A 2 15.62 31.68 -15.55
C SER A 2 14.47 30.99 -14.82
N ILE A 3 14.02 31.55 -13.69
CA ILE A 3 12.85 31.08 -12.91
C ILE A 3 11.62 30.71 -13.79
N PRO A 4 11.19 31.55 -14.76
CA PRO A 4 10.06 31.21 -15.62
C PRO A 4 10.26 29.94 -16.46
N ALA A 5 11.50 29.64 -16.86
CA ALA A 5 11.79 28.42 -17.63
C ALA A 5 11.65 27.16 -16.77
N ILE A 6 12.06 27.22 -15.50
CA ILE A 6 11.91 26.10 -14.56
C ILE A 6 10.43 25.83 -14.27
N LEU A 7 9.62 26.89 -14.10
CA LEU A 7 8.18 26.75 -13.90
C LEU A 7 7.48 26.12 -15.12
N LEU A 8 7.87 26.49 -16.34
CA LEU A 8 7.36 25.86 -17.56
C LEU A 8 7.73 24.38 -17.66
N ILE A 9 8.96 24.01 -17.30
CA ILE A 9 9.41 22.61 -17.27
C ILE A 9 8.62 21.82 -16.23
N LEU A 10 8.39 22.39 -15.04
CA LEU A 10 7.59 21.75 -14.00
C LEU A 10 6.14 21.50 -14.47
N LEU A 11 5.49 22.53 -15.02
CA LEU A 11 4.12 22.43 -15.54
C LEU A 11 4.00 21.39 -16.66
N SER A 12 4.94 21.40 -17.60
CA SER A 12 4.97 20.43 -18.70
C SER A 12 5.26 19.01 -18.22
N ALA A 13 6.12 18.83 -17.21
CA ALA A 13 6.39 17.52 -16.61
C ALA A 13 5.16 16.94 -15.90
N VAL A 14 4.43 17.74 -15.12
CA VAL A 14 3.18 17.31 -14.48
C VAL A 14 2.13 16.96 -15.53
N ALA A 15 1.98 17.80 -16.57
CA ALA A 15 1.07 17.53 -17.67
C ALA A 15 1.42 16.23 -18.42
N LEU A 16 2.71 16.00 -18.70
CA LEU A 16 3.21 14.79 -19.35
C LEU A 16 2.92 13.55 -18.50
N LEU A 17 3.24 13.58 -17.20
CA LEU A 17 2.98 12.48 -16.27
C LEU A 17 1.49 12.14 -16.23
N LEU A 18 0.64 13.13 -16.00
CA LEU A 18 -0.80 12.94 -15.94
C LEU A 18 -1.36 12.42 -17.26
N PHE A 19 -0.85 12.92 -18.39
CA PHE A 19 -1.23 12.43 -19.71
C PHE A 19 -0.86 10.94 -19.89
N MET A 20 0.36 10.54 -19.52
CA MET A 20 0.80 9.14 -19.62
C MET A 20 -0.06 8.20 -18.74
N VAL A 21 -0.38 8.62 -17.52
CA VAL A 21 -1.17 7.80 -16.59
C VAL A 21 -2.66 7.76 -16.98
N LEU A 22 -3.26 8.91 -17.30
CA LEU A 22 -4.71 9.01 -17.50
C LEU A 22 -5.16 8.67 -18.93
N ARG A 23 -4.40 9.11 -19.94
CA ARG A 23 -4.76 8.90 -21.35
C ARG A 23 -4.12 7.64 -21.91
N LEU A 24 -2.80 7.49 -21.74
CA LEU A 24 -2.07 6.33 -22.27
C LEU A 24 -2.17 5.09 -21.37
N LYS A 25 -2.66 5.24 -20.14
CA LYS A 25 -2.80 4.16 -19.15
C LYS A 25 -1.50 3.39 -18.91
N ILE A 26 -0.37 4.08 -19.02
CA ILE A 26 0.95 3.53 -18.72
C ILE A 26 1.07 3.44 -17.20
N SER A 27 1.81 2.44 -16.70
CA SER A 27 2.04 2.30 -15.26
C SER A 27 2.68 3.57 -14.69
N ALA A 28 2.30 3.92 -13.46
CA ALA A 28 2.79 5.13 -12.79
C ALA A 28 4.33 5.13 -12.70
N PHE A 29 4.92 3.96 -12.43
CA PHE A 29 6.38 3.80 -12.36
C PHE A 29 7.08 4.17 -13.68
N ILE A 30 6.63 3.61 -14.81
CA ILE A 30 7.22 3.90 -16.11
C ILE A 30 7.00 5.38 -16.48
N SER A 31 5.81 5.91 -16.20
CA SER A 31 5.47 7.30 -16.47
C SER A 31 6.35 8.27 -15.68
N LEU A 32 6.62 7.97 -14.40
CA LEU A 32 7.52 8.73 -13.54
C LEU A 32 8.96 8.69 -14.06
N LEU A 33 9.44 7.51 -14.46
CA LEU A 33 10.79 7.34 -15.00
C LEU A 33 11.01 8.17 -16.27
N VAL A 34 10.08 8.06 -17.23
CA VAL A 34 10.13 8.83 -18.49
C VAL A 34 10.05 10.33 -18.22
N THR A 35 9.18 10.75 -17.30
CA THR A 35 9.05 12.16 -16.92
C THR A 35 10.31 12.69 -16.23
N ALA A 36 10.96 11.89 -15.37
CA ALA A 36 12.22 12.26 -14.72
C ALA A 36 13.36 12.44 -15.73
N ILE A 37 13.46 11.54 -16.72
CA ILE A 37 14.41 11.67 -17.82
C ILE A 37 14.14 12.95 -18.62
N TYR A 38 12.87 13.21 -18.97
CA TYR A 38 12.45 14.43 -19.65
C TYR A 38 12.86 15.68 -18.89
N VAL A 39 12.56 15.76 -17.59
CA VAL A 39 12.91 16.92 -16.75
C VAL A 39 14.42 17.12 -16.69
N GLY A 40 15.20 16.06 -16.48
CA GLY A 40 16.66 16.15 -16.43
C GLY A 40 17.26 16.71 -17.72
N ILE A 41 16.79 16.23 -18.87
CA ILE A 41 17.22 16.72 -20.19
C ILE A 41 16.76 18.17 -20.40
N ALA A 42 15.50 18.49 -20.10
CA ALA A 42 14.93 19.83 -20.27
C ALA A 42 15.60 20.88 -19.36
N ALA A 43 16.08 20.46 -18.18
CA ALA A 43 16.86 21.28 -17.26
C ALA A 43 18.33 21.47 -17.70
N GLY A 44 18.76 20.82 -18.78
CA GLY A 44 20.12 20.94 -19.31
C GLY A 44 21.16 20.10 -18.55
N MET A 45 20.74 19.10 -17.79
CA MET A 45 21.67 18.20 -17.10
C MET A 45 22.37 17.27 -18.10
N PRO A 46 23.68 17.00 -17.93
CA PRO A 46 24.35 15.92 -18.65
C PRO A 46 23.61 14.59 -18.45
N LEU A 47 23.46 13.79 -19.52
CA LEU A 47 22.70 12.53 -19.46
C LEU A 47 23.19 11.59 -18.35
N ARG A 48 24.50 11.59 -18.09
CA ARG A 48 25.12 10.79 -17.02
C ARG A 48 24.67 11.24 -15.63
N GLU A 49 24.49 12.53 -15.42
CA GLU A 49 23.97 13.09 -14.16
C GLU A 49 22.47 12.82 -14.00
N VAL A 50 21.70 12.84 -15.09
CA VAL A 50 20.28 12.46 -15.07
C VAL A 50 20.12 11.01 -14.61
N LEU A 51 20.89 10.09 -15.20
CA LEU A 51 20.87 8.67 -14.80
C LEU A 51 21.27 8.49 -13.33
N LYS A 52 22.32 9.19 -12.88
CA LYS A 52 22.76 9.15 -11.49
C LYS A 52 21.70 9.69 -10.52
N ALA A 53 21.04 10.79 -10.85
CA ALA A 53 19.98 11.37 -10.03
C ALA A 53 18.76 10.44 -9.91
N ILE A 54 18.39 9.77 -11.01
CA ILE A 54 17.33 8.75 -11.01
C ILE A 54 17.74 7.56 -10.13
N GLU A 55 18.98 7.07 -10.28
CA GLU A 55 19.51 5.96 -9.48
C GLU A 55 19.53 6.31 -7.99
N GLU A 56 20.03 7.48 -7.62
CA GLU A 56 20.09 7.93 -6.22
C GLU A 56 18.70 8.13 -5.61
N GLY A 57 17.77 8.75 -6.33
CA GLY A 57 16.39 8.92 -5.87
C GLY A 57 15.66 7.58 -5.70
N MET A 58 15.86 6.65 -6.64
CA MET A 58 15.28 5.31 -6.57
C MET A 58 15.96 4.46 -5.49
N ALA A 59 17.28 4.51 -5.34
CA ALA A 59 18.01 3.74 -4.34
C ALA A 59 17.68 4.20 -2.91
N GLY A 60 17.52 5.51 -2.67
CA GLY A 60 17.12 6.01 -1.36
C GLY A 60 15.71 5.56 -0.96
N THR A 61 14.76 5.64 -1.90
CA THR A 61 13.38 5.18 -1.67
C THR A 61 13.30 3.66 -1.53
N LEU A 62 13.91 2.90 -2.44
CA LEU A 62 13.97 1.44 -2.36
C LEU A 62 14.73 0.94 -1.13
N GLY A 63 15.80 1.61 -0.69
CA GLY A 63 16.54 1.20 0.50
C GLY A 63 15.68 1.24 1.77
N PHE A 64 14.94 2.35 1.96
CA PHE A 64 13.99 2.47 3.07
C PHE A 64 12.83 1.47 2.93
N VAL A 65 12.18 1.46 1.77
CA VAL A 65 11.02 0.61 1.50
C VAL A 65 11.39 -0.87 1.59
N ALA A 66 12.47 -1.33 0.95
CA ALA A 66 12.89 -2.73 0.98
C ALA A 66 13.22 -3.21 2.40
N THR A 67 13.81 -2.36 3.24
CA THR A 67 14.11 -2.73 4.63
C THR A 67 12.84 -2.87 5.45
N VAL A 68 11.98 -1.85 5.45
CA VAL A 68 10.74 -1.84 6.25
C VAL A 68 9.76 -2.87 5.73
N VAL A 69 9.50 -2.87 4.42
CA VAL A 69 8.55 -3.78 3.77
C VAL A 69 9.10 -5.21 3.73
N GLY A 70 10.40 -5.42 3.54
CA GLY A 70 11.00 -6.76 3.56
C GLY A 70 10.93 -7.42 4.94
N LEU A 71 11.29 -6.69 6.00
CA LEU A 71 11.12 -7.17 7.37
C LEU A 71 9.64 -7.38 7.72
N GLY A 72 8.78 -6.43 7.31
CA GLY A 72 7.33 -6.55 7.45
C GLY A 72 6.78 -7.81 6.80
N ALA A 73 7.17 -8.09 5.55
CA ALA A 73 6.77 -9.29 4.81
C ALA A 73 7.22 -10.58 5.50
N ILE A 74 8.45 -10.64 6.00
CA ILE A 74 8.95 -11.79 6.78
C ILE A 74 8.08 -12.00 8.03
N PHE A 75 7.82 -10.91 8.78
CA PHE A 75 7.00 -10.97 9.98
C PHE A 75 5.55 -11.36 9.68
N GLY A 76 4.97 -10.80 8.61
CA GLY A 76 3.65 -11.12 8.11
C GLY A 76 3.52 -12.59 7.72
N GLN A 77 4.51 -13.14 7.02
CA GLN A 77 4.54 -14.56 6.65
C GLN A 77 4.63 -15.47 7.89
N ILE A 78 5.40 -15.07 8.91
CA ILE A 78 5.46 -15.81 10.19
C ILE A 78 4.10 -15.74 10.89
N LEU A 79 3.45 -14.58 10.92
CA LEU A 79 2.14 -14.40 11.54
C LEU A 79 1.04 -15.20 10.83
N GLU A 80 1.08 -15.27 9.51
CA GLU A 80 0.19 -16.08 8.67
C GLU A 80 0.41 -17.57 8.91
N SER A 81 1.65 -18.04 8.75
CA SER A 81 2.00 -19.47 8.82
C SER A 81 1.83 -20.05 10.22
N SER A 82 1.98 -19.23 11.27
CA SER A 82 1.73 -19.64 12.66
C SER A 82 0.24 -19.68 13.05
N GLY A 83 -0.65 -19.16 12.21
CA GLY A 83 -2.06 -18.95 12.58
C GLY A 83 -2.27 -17.84 13.61
N GLY A 84 -1.24 -17.02 13.87
CA GLY A 84 -1.26 -15.99 14.90
C GLY A 84 -2.28 -14.89 14.61
N ALA A 85 -2.46 -14.50 13.34
CA ALA A 85 -3.49 -13.55 12.93
C ALA A 85 -4.90 -14.06 13.26
N GLN A 86 -5.18 -15.35 13.00
CA GLN A 86 -6.45 -15.97 13.36
C GLN A 86 -6.62 -16.05 14.88
N SER A 87 -5.57 -16.40 15.62
CA SER A 87 -5.62 -16.45 17.09
C SER A 87 -5.92 -15.08 17.70
N LEU A 88 -5.29 -14.01 17.20
CA LEU A 88 -5.53 -12.63 17.62
C LEU A 88 -7.00 -12.22 17.36
N ALA A 89 -7.50 -12.48 16.16
CA ALA A 89 -8.88 -12.21 15.79
C ALA A 89 -9.87 -12.91 16.74
N HIS A 90 -9.68 -14.21 17.00
CA HIS A 90 -10.53 -14.97 17.91
C HIS A 90 -10.48 -14.43 19.34
N HIS A 91 -9.30 -14.04 19.84
CA HIS A 91 -9.16 -13.43 21.15
C HIS A 91 -9.89 -12.09 21.24
N LEU A 92 -9.75 -11.22 20.26
CA LEU A 92 -10.42 -9.91 20.24
C LEU A 92 -11.95 -10.07 20.18
N ILE A 93 -12.45 -10.98 19.34
CA ILE A 93 -13.89 -11.29 19.27
C ILE A 93 -14.39 -11.81 20.63
N ARG A 94 -13.66 -12.70 21.28
CA ARG A 94 -14.01 -13.22 22.61
C ARG A 94 -14.05 -12.12 23.67
N SER A 95 -13.05 -11.23 23.68
CA SER A 95 -12.94 -10.15 24.67
C SER A 95 -14.00 -9.06 24.49
N PHE A 96 -14.29 -8.66 23.25
CA PHE A 96 -15.33 -7.64 22.96
C PHE A 96 -16.76 -8.21 23.03
N GLY A 97 -16.91 -9.51 22.81
CA GLY A 97 -18.18 -10.20 22.75
C GLY A 97 -18.91 -10.02 21.42
N ILE A 98 -19.85 -10.94 21.14
CA ILE A 98 -20.58 -11.02 19.86
C ILE A 98 -21.33 -9.72 19.51
N ARG A 99 -21.82 -8.97 20.51
CA ARG A 99 -22.51 -7.69 20.28
C ARG A 99 -21.60 -6.60 19.70
N ARG A 100 -20.30 -6.63 19.97
CA ARG A 100 -19.31 -5.66 19.48
C ARG A 100 -18.31 -6.29 18.50
N ALA A 101 -18.64 -7.44 17.94
CA ALA A 101 -17.82 -8.13 16.96
C ALA A 101 -17.40 -7.24 15.76
N PRO A 102 -18.23 -6.31 15.22
CA PRO A 102 -17.76 -5.36 14.21
C PRO A 102 -16.54 -4.53 14.64
N TRP A 103 -16.56 -3.99 15.86
CA TRP A 103 -15.44 -3.23 16.42
C TRP A 103 -14.20 -4.10 16.65
N ALA A 104 -14.40 -5.34 17.10
CA ALA A 104 -13.33 -6.32 17.21
C ALA A 104 -12.69 -6.61 15.85
N MET A 105 -13.50 -6.71 14.80
CA MET A 105 -13.02 -6.93 13.43
C MET A 105 -12.21 -5.74 12.91
N THR A 106 -12.63 -4.49 13.18
CA THR A 106 -11.84 -3.30 12.81
C THR A 106 -10.50 -3.27 13.51
N LEU A 107 -10.47 -3.51 14.82
CA LEU A 107 -9.21 -3.55 15.58
C LEU A 107 -8.31 -4.72 15.12
N THR A 108 -8.92 -5.86 14.79
CA THR A 108 -8.20 -7.01 14.23
C THR A 108 -7.56 -6.64 12.89
N GLY A 109 -8.33 -6.05 11.97
CA GLY A 109 -7.80 -5.57 10.68
C GLY A 109 -6.64 -4.62 10.87
N PHE A 110 -6.81 -3.62 11.74
CA PHE A 110 -5.77 -2.63 12.05
C PHE A 110 -4.48 -3.26 12.58
N LEU A 111 -4.58 -4.20 13.51
CA LEU A 111 -3.39 -4.84 14.08
C LEU A 111 -2.72 -5.81 13.10
N VAL A 112 -3.50 -6.50 12.27
CA VAL A 112 -2.99 -7.48 11.30
C VAL A 112 -2.40 -6.80 10.06
N ALA A 113 -2.94 -5.64 9.64
CA ALA A 113 -2.45 -4.90 8.47
C ALA A 113 -1.06 -4.27 8.65
N ILE A 114 -0.60 -4.05 9.88
CA ILE A 114 0.74 -3.48 10.13
C ILE A 114 1.83 -4.41 9.59
N PRO A 115 1.87 -5.71 9.96
CA PRO A 115 2.84 -6.66 9.41
C PRO A 115 2.38 -7.38 8.14
N VAL A 116 1.07 -7.55 7.93
CA VAL A 116 0.52 -8.33 6.81
C VAL A 116 -0.06 -7.37 5.76
N PHE A 117 0.31 -7.56 4.49
CA PHE A 117 -0.31 -6.79 3.42
C PHE A 117 -1.83 -6.97 3.37
N PHE A 118 -2.52 -5.95 2.87
CA PHE A 118 -3.97 -5.90 2.79
C PHE A 118 -4.61 -7.16 2.20
N ASP A 119 -4.11 -7.61 1.05
CA ASP A 119 -4.60 -8.75 0.29
C ASP A 119 -4.43 -10.07 1.05
N VAL A 120 -3.25 -10.29 1.62
CA VAL A 120 -2.93 -11.46 2.44
C VAL A 120 -3.74 -11.46 3.73
N GLY A 121 -3.78 -10.33 4.45
CA GLY A 121 -4.50 -10.18 5.71
C GLY A 121 -6.01 -10.40 5.55
N PHE A 122 -6.58 -9.94 4.43
CA PHE A 122 -7.96 -10.22 4.08
C PHE A 122 -8.20 -11.72 3.90
N ILE A 123 -7.41 -12.40 3.06
CA ILE A 123 -7.57 -13.85 2.79
C ILE A 123 -7.49 -14.68 4.09
N ILE A 124 -6.57 -14.33 4.99
CA ILE A 124 -6.39 -14.97 6.30
C ILE A 124 -7.62 -14.84 7.20
N LEU A 125 -8.27 -13.66 7.19
CA LEU A 125 -9.36 -13.31 8.10
C LEU A 125 -10.75 -13.60 7.52
N VAL A 126 -10.87 -13.75 6.20
CA VAL A 126 -12.11 -14.10 5.50
C VAL A 126 -12.85 -15.30 6.12
N PRO A 127 -12.19 -16.43 6.45
CA PRO A 127 -12.87 -17.56 7.10
C PRO A 127 -13.55 -17.19 8.43
N ILE A 128 -12.96 -16.26 9.19
CA ILE A 128 -13.50 -15.78 10.46
C ILE A 128 -14.74 -14.91 10.22
N VAL A 129 -14.70 -14.04 9.21
CA VAL A 129 -15.86 -13.23 8.78
C VAL A 129 -17.03 -14.13 8.39
N TYR A 130 -16.78 -15.19 7.62
CA TYR A 130 -17.80 -16.18 7.25
C TYR A 130 -18.36 -16.91 8.47
N ALA A 131 -17.49 -17.37 9.39
CA ALA A 131 -17.92 -18.04 10.62
C ALA A 131 -18.80 -17.14 11.48
N LEU A 132 -18.39 -15.88 11.70
CA LEU A 132 -19.17 -14.89 12.44
C LEU A 132 -20.52 -14.60 11.79
N SER A 133 -20.56 -14.44 10.46
CA SER A 133 -21.81 -14.22 9.72
C SER A 133 -22.78 -15.39 9.91
N ARG A 134 -22.28 -16.62 9.81
CA ARG A 134 -23.07 -17.84 10.00
C ARG A 134 -23.61 -17.98 11.43
N ASP A 135 -22.77 -17.76 12.43
CA ASP A 135 -23.11 -17.97 13.85
C ASP A 135 -24.04 -16.87 14.38
N SER A 136 -23.82 -15.62 13.99
CA SER A 136 -24.64 -14.48 14.40
C SER A 136 -25.90 -14.29 13.56
N LYS A 137 -26.04 -15.02 12.44
CA LYS A 137 -27.06 -14.83 11.40
C LYS A 137 -27.13 -13.38 10.86
N ARG A 138 -26.01 -12.64 10.91
CA ARG A 138 -25.88 -11.30 10.32
C ARG A 138 -25.23 -11.38 8.95
N SER A 139 -25.45 -10.35 8.13
CA SER A 139 -24.84 -10.24 6.80
C SER A 139 -23.31 -10.27 6.88
N LEU A 140 -22.67 -10.89 5.89
CA LEU A 140 -21.20 -10.88 5.73
C LEU A 140 -20.63 -9.47 5.76
N LEU A 141 -21.29 -8.53 5.08
CA LEU A 141 -20.86 -7.13 4.99
C LEU A 141 -20.81 -6.46 6.36
N TYR A 142 -21.63 -6.91 7.31
CA TYR A 142 -21.66 -6.39 8.67
C TYR A 142 -20.34 -6.62 9.43
N TYR A 143 -19.54 -7.60 9.01
CA TYR A 143 -18.23 -7.91 9.58
C TYR A 143 -17.08 -7.60 8.62
N ALA A 144 -17.30 -7.78 7.31
CA ALA A 144 -16.29 -7.53 6.28
C ALA A 144 -15.96 -6.04 6.14
N ILE A 145 -16.96 -5.14 6.15
CA ILE A 145 -16.70 -3.70 6.01
C ILE A 145 -15.89 -3.16 7.20
N PRO A 146 -16.24 -3.45 8.47
CA PRO A 146 -15.41 -3.05 9.62
C PRO A 146 -14.00 -3.61 9.57
N LEU A 147 -13.83 -4.87 9.16
CA LEU A 147 -12.51 -5.49 8.99
C LEU A 147 -11.69 -4.73 7.93
N LEU A 148 -12.26 -4.53 6.75
CA LEU A 148 -11.62 -3.84 5.63
C LEU A 148 -11.35 -2.36 5.90
N ALA A 149 -12.11 -1.72 6.79
CA ALA A 149 -11.83 -0.37 7.25
C ALA A 149 -10.65 -0.31 8.23
N GLY A 150 -10.33 -1.44 8.89
CA GLY A 150 -9.16 -1.57 9.74
C GLY A 150 -7.91 -2.00 8.97
N LEU A 151 -8.06 -2.85 7.95
CA LEU A 151 -6.98 -3.25 7.04
C LEU A 151 -6.51 -2.09 6.16
#